data_AF-A0AA97D2E4-F1
#
_entry.id   AF-A0AA97D2E4-F1
#
_cell.length_a   1.000
_cell.length_b   1.000
_cell.length_c   1.000
_cell.angle_alpha   90.00
_cell.angle_beta   90.00
_cell.angle_gamma   90.00
#
_symmetry.space_group_name_H-M   'P 1'
#
loop_
_entity.id
_entity.type
_entity.pdbx_description
1 polymer ?
#
loop_
_entity_poly.entity_id
_entity_poly.type
_entity_poly.pdbx_seq_one_letter_code
_entity_poly.pdbx_strand_id
1 'polypeptide(L)'
;MRFILTSPVSFHAIAVHKQPYRKWHSNEETAFYTTYDFLIRESSRSKNAKITVFADQKSSSYSKQNEVMQIVTNHMLAKLPTCSKVHHVAMEDSKYHWGLQTVDILTGAVNSSYQLFFNPSAQMQLAKKIAISKMASLLGWDSLAYDTMPNNDFNIWHFPLETRAIPATKQVIPNFSITNISREEFEYYMRINK
;
A
#
# COMPACT_ATOMS: atom_id res chain seq x y z
N MET A 1 -7.81 0.45 9.81
CA MET A 1 -8.67 0.90 8.70
C MET A 1 -9.63 2.02 9.13
N ARG A 2 -10.54 1.82 10.10
CA ARG A 2 -11.48 2.88 10.55
C ARG A 2 -10.81 4.23 10.83
N PHE A 3 -9.69 4.22 11.57
CA PHE A 3 -8.91 5.43 11.86
C PHE A 3 -8.48 6.20 10.60
N ILE A 4 -8.04 5.51 9.54
CA ILE A 4 -7.64 6.16 8.26
C ILE A 4 -8.85 6.83 7.61
N LEU A 5 -10.02 6.20 7.68
CA LEU A 5 -11.24 6.70 7.05
C LEU A 5 -11.92 7.84 7.83
N THR A 6 -11.48 8.12 9.07
CA THR A 6 -12.11 9.13 9.96
C THR A 6 -11.12 10.16 10.49
N SER A 7 -9.91 10.19 9.97
CA SER A 7 -8.84 11.10 10.42
C SER A 7 -8.19 11.78 9.21
N PRO A 8 -7.38 12.83 9.38
CA PRO A 8 -6.68 13.48 8.28
C PRO A 8 -5.52 12.63 7.69
N VAL A 9 -5.44 11.34 8.01
CA VAL A 9 -4.41 10.43 7.51
C VAL A 9 -4.88 9.79 6.21
N SER A 10 -4.00 9.78 5.20
CA SER A 10 -4.21 9.08 3.95
C SER A 10 -3.36 7.81 3.88
N PHE A 11 -3.85 6.75 3.25
CA PHE A 11 -3.09 5.53 2.97
C PHE A 11 -2.93 5.34 1.47
N HIS A 12 -1.69 5.27 0.99
CA HIS A 12 -1.38 5.06 -0.41
C HIS A 12 -0.50 3.83 -0.59
N ALA A 13 -0.80 3.00 -1.57
CA ALA A 13 -0.02 1.84 -1.94
C ALA A 13 0.03 1.66 -3.46
N ILE A 14 1.10 1.04 -3.94
CA ILE A 14 1.19 0.53 -5.32
C ILE A 14 1.18 -1.00 -5.24
N ALA A 15 0.20 -1.63 -5.89
CA ALA A 15 0.16 -3.08 -6.06
C ALA A 15 0.85 -3.44 -7.38
N VAL A 16 2.01 -4.10 -7.29
CA VAL A 16 2.84 -4.44 -8.46
C VAL A 16 2.54 -5.86 -8.93
N HIS A 17 1.99 -6.01 -10.12
CA HIS A 17 1.98 -7.28 -10.83
C HIS A 17 3.33 -7.49 -11.53
N LYS A 18 4.18 -8.33 -10.95
CA LYS A 18 5.57 -8.52 -11.38
C LYS A 18 5.70 -9.13 -12.79
N GLN A 19 4.81 -10.04 -13.17
CA GLN A 19 4.91 -10.78 -14.44
C GLN A 19 5.00 -9.86 -15.68
N PRO A 20 4.09 -8.88 -15.88
CA PRO A 20 4.19 -7.95 -17.01
C PRO A 20 5.26 -6.87 -16.84
N TYR A 21 5.81 -6.66 -15.62
CA TYR A 21 6.76 -5.57 -15.36
C TYR A 21 8.19 -5.94 -15.72
N ARG A 22 8.59 -5.71 -16.99
CA ARG A 22 9.92 -6.06 -17.53
C ARG A 22 11.09 -5.66 -16.63
N LYS A 23 11.07 -4.45 -16.06
CA LYS A 23 12.17 -3.96 -15.21
C LYS A 23 12.37 -4.83 -13.97
N TRP A 24 11.30 -5.43 -13.43
CA TRP A 24 11.38 -6.34 -12.29
C TRP A 24 12.22 -7.58 -12.60
N HIS A 25 12.09 -8.12 -13.82
CA HIS A 25 12.85 -9.28 -14.27
C HIS A 25 14.31 -8.95 -14.61
N SER A 26 14.60 -7.70 -14.98
CA SER A 26 15.96 -7.26 -15.33
C SER A 26 16.78 -6.85 -14.12
N ASN A 27 16.20 -6.06 -13.21
CA ASN A 27 16.85 -5.56 -12.00
C ASN A 27 15.78 -5.22 -10.95
N GLU A 28 15.55 -6.15 -10.02
CA GLU A 28 14.52 -6.04 -8.99
C GLU A 28 14.72 -4.82 -8.08
N GLU A 29 15.95 -4.51 -7.69
CA GLU A 29 16.23 -3.35 -6.82
C GLU A 29 15.86 -2.03 -7.52
N THR A 30 16.27 -1.89 -8.79
CA THR A 30 15.93 -0.72 -9.60
C THR A 30 14.43 -0.62 -9.84
N ALA A 31 13.76 -1.75 -10.08
CA ALA A 31 12.31 -1.81 -10.24
C ALA A 31 11.58 -1.37 -8.97
N PHE A 32 12.01 -1.88 -7.81
CA PHE A 32 11.49 -1.51 -6.50
C PHE A 32 11.61 0.00 -6.27
N TYR A 33 12.80 0.58 -6.41
CA TYR A 33 12.99 2.02 -6.17
C TYR A 33 12.26 2.88 -7.19
N THR A 34 12.18 2.46 -8.45
CA THR A 34 11.35 3.14 -9.45
C THR A 34 9.90 3.22 -8.97
N THR A 35 9.31 2.10 -8.51
CA THR A 35 7.93 2.08 -8.00
C THR A 35 7.77 2.86 -6.71
N TYR A 36 8.78 2.86 -5.85
CA TYR A 36 8.74 3.57 -4.57
C TYR A 36 8.82 5.10 -4.78
N ASP A 37 9.66 5.57 -5.70
CA ASP A 37 9.73 6.99 -6.09
C ASP A 37 8.41 7.46 -6.70
N PHE A 38 7.75 6.62 -7.52
CA PHE A 38 6.38 6.90 -7.99
C PHE A 38 5.40 7.02 -6.82
N LEU A 39 5.43 6.11 -5.85
CA LEU A 39 4.55 6.17 -4.68
C LEU A 39 4.76 7.47 -3.88
N ILE A 40 6.00 7.86 -3.60
CA ILE A 40 6.29 9.10 -2.87
C ILE A 40 5.82 10.31 -3.69
N ARG A 41 6.12 10.35 -5.00
CA ARG A 41 5.68 11.42 -5.90
C ARG A 41 4.17 11.59 -5.89
N GLU A 42 3.41 10.51 -6.09
CA GLU A 42 1.95 10.57 -6.10
C GLU A 42 1.37 10.96 -4.74
N SER A 43 1.95 10.48 -3.64
CA SER A 43 1.52 10.83 -2.28
C SER A 43 1.83 12.26 -1.89
N SER A 44 2.83 12.85 -2.54
CA SER A 44 3.33 14.19 -2.25
C SER A 44 2.70 15.28 -3.11
N ARG A 45 2.33 14.99 -4.36
CA ARG A 45 2.04 16.02 -5.40
C ARG A 45 0.97 17.04 -5.03
N SER A 46 -0.03 16.67 -4.23
CA SER A 46 -1.16 17.54 -3.87
C SER A 46 -1.01 18.24 -2.51
N LYS A 47 0.05 17.94 -1.75
CA LYS A 47 0.19 18.41 -0.36
C LYS A 47 0.69 19.85 -0.27
N ASN A 48 1.37 20.37 -1.29
CA ASN A 48 1.99 21.70 -1.31
C ASN A 48 2.82 22.01 -0.05
N ALA A 49 3.63 21.04 0.39
CA ALA A 49 4.32 21.08 1.68
C ALA A 49 5.77 20.57 1.61
N LYS A 50 6.55 20.87 2.66
CA LYS A 50 7.82 20.18 2.92
C LYS A 50 7.51 18.82 3.56
N ILE A 51 8.00 17.75 2.95
CA ILE A 51 7.64 16.38 3.30
C ILE A 51 8.86 15.65 3.85
N THR A 52 8.65 14.97 4.97
CA THR A 52 9.58 14.01 5.55
C THR A 52 9.08 12.60 5.29
N VAL A 53 9.95 11.76 4.74
CA VAL A 53 9.64 10.36 4.44
C VAL A 53 10.42 9.48 5.40
N PHE A 54 9.71 8.59 6.09
CA PHE A 54 10.29 7.49 6.83
C PHE A 54 10.01 6.21 6.05
N ALA A 55 11.06 5.47 5.73
CA ALA A 55 10.99 4.19 5.04
C ALA A 55 11.56 3.10 5.94
N ASP A 56 11.03 1.88 5.84
CA ASP A 56 11.63 0.73 6.52
C ASP A 56 13.02 0.42 5.97
N GLN A 57 13.90 -0.06 6.83
CA GLN A 57 15.25 -0.45 6.43
C GLN A 57 15.21 -1.59 5.42
N LYS A 58 15.91 -1.38 4.31
CA LYS A 58 16.10 -2.40 3.27
C LYS A 58 17.59 -2.58 3.04
N SER A 59 18.03 -3.83 2.92
CA SER A 59 19.36 -4.12 2.41
C SER A 59 19.40 -3.79 0.92
N SER A 60 20.19 -2.77 0.58
CA SER A 60 20.33 -2.25 -0.78
C SER A 60 21.78 -2.35 -1.22
N SER A 61 22.01 -2.50 -2.52
CA SER A 61 23.38 -2.51 -3.07
C SER A 61 24.13 -1.19 -2.81
N TYR A 62 23.39 -0.09 -2.72
CA TYR A 62 23.93 1.25 -2.44
C TYR A 62 23.51 1.75 -1.06
N SER A 63 24.48 2.18 -0.25
CA SER A 63 24.27 2.57 1.15
C SER A 63 23.53 3.90 1.33
N LYS A 64 23.50 4.77 0.31
CA LYS A 64 22.86 6.09 0.36
C LYS A 64 21.60 6.14 -0.50
N GLN A 65 20.87 5.03 -0.51
CA GLN A 65 19.70 4.89 -1.36
C GLN A 65 18.57 5.85 -0.98
N ASN A 66 18.48 6.25 0.30
CA ASN A 66 17.60 7.32 0.77
C ASN A 66 17.90 8.68 0.10
N GLU A 67 19.18 9.03 -0.09
CA GLU A 67 19.58 10.25 -0.82
C GLU A 67 19.13 10.19 -2.28
N VAL A 68 19.30 9.04 -2.93
CA VAL A 68 18.86 8.82 -4.32
C VAL A 68 17.35 8.98 -4.45
N MET A 69 16.57 8.35 -3.57
CA MET A 69 15.12 8.48 -3.54
C MET A 69 14.68 9.94 -3.39
N GLN A 70 15.34 10.69 -2.50
CA GLN A 70 15.07 12.12 -2.32
C GLN A 70 15.32 12.92 -3.60
N ILE A 71 16.46 12.69 -4.27
CA ILE A 71 16.85 13.40 -5.50
C ILE A 71 15.88 13.08 -6.63
N VAL A 72 15.64 11.79 -6.89
CA VAL A 72 14.79 11.31 -7.99
C VAL A 72 13.36 11.80 -7.79
N THR A 73 12.80 11.62 -6.60
CA THR A 73 11.43 12.07 -6.31
C THR A 73 11.27 13.58 -6.48
N ASN A 74 12.22 14.40 -6.01
CA ASN A 74 12.15 15.84 -6.20
C ASN A 74 12.28 16.25 -7.68
N HIS A 75 13.12 15.57 -8.46
CA HIS A 75 13.16 15.78 -9.92
C HIS A 75 11.83 15.42 -10.59
N MET A 76 11.10 14.41 -10.10
CA MET A 76 9.77 14.08 -10.60
C MET A 76 8.72 15.12 -10.20
N LEU A 77 8.77 15.63 -8.96
CA LEU A 77 7.86 16.66 -8.46
C LEU A 77 8.06 18.00 -9.18
N ALA A 78 9.30 18.39 -9.52
CA ALA A 78 9.62 19.62 -10.23
C ALA A 78 8.97 19.72 -11.62
N LYS A 79 8.49 18.60 -12.18
CA LYS A 79 7.78 18.54 -13.47
C LYS A 79 6.27 18.75 -13.34
N LEU A 80 5.76 18.97 -12.13
CA LEU A 80 4.33 19.12 -11.83
C LEU A 80 4.04 20.53 -11.30
N PRO A 81 2.80 21.03 -11.45
CA PRO A 81 2.38 22.29 -10.86
C PRO A 81 2.13 22.12 -9.34
N THR A 82 3.20 21.92 -8.57
CA THR A 82 3.15 21.72 -7.12
C THR A 82 4.29 22.45 -6.41
N CYS A 83 4.04 22.88 -5.18
CA CYS A 83 5.08 23.40 -4.28
C CYS A 83 5.64 22.33 -3.33
N SER A 84 5.18 21.08 -3.45
CA SER A 84 5.65 19.98 -2.60
C SER A 84 7.12 19.68 -2.82
N LYS A 85 7.85 19.46 -1.72
CA LYS A 85 9.27 19.08 -1.75
C LYS A 85 9.57 18.03 -0.70
N VAL A 86 10.18 16.92 -1.11
CA VAL A 86 10.73 15.93 -0.18
C VAL A 86 12.02 16.48 0.39
N HIS A 87 11.98 16.95 1.64
CA HIS A 87 13.13 17.58 2.28
C HIS A 87 14.05 16.56 2.95
N HIS A 88 13.52 15.43 3.40
CA HIS A 88 14.27 14.42 4.11
C HIS A 88 13.70 13.02 3.86
N VAL A 89 14.59 12.04 3.73
CA VAL A 89 14.26 10.61 3.66
C VAL A 89 15.14 9.87 4.66
N ALA A 90 14.51 9.21 5.63
CA ALA A 90 15.16 8.40 6.64
C ALA A 90 14.79 6.92 6.47
N MET A 91 15.77 6.04 6.65
CA MET A 91 15.55 4.59 6.71
C MET A 91 15.60 4.15 8.17
N GLU A 92 14.45 3.79 8.72
CA GLU A 92 14.26 3.51 10.14
C GLU A 92 13.93 2.03 10.37
N ASP A 93 14.28 1.51 11.55
CA ASP A 93 13.85 0.17 11.96
C ASP A 93 12.35 0.23 12.32
N SER A 94 11.53 -0.43 11.50
CA SER A 94 10.07 -0.51 11.68
C SER A 94 9.66 -0.99 13.09
N LYS A 95 10.48 -1.77 13.80
CA LYS A 95 10.17 -2.22 15.19
C LYS A 95 9.97 -1.07 16.17
N TYR A 96 10.58 0.09 15.91
CA TYR A 96 10.50 1.25 16.78
C TYR A 96 9.62 2.38 16.20
N HIS A 97 9.02 2.18 15.02
CA HIS A 97 8.25 3.21 14.34
C HIS A 97 6.80 2.78 14.07
N TRP A 98 5.85 3.26 14.89
CA TRP A 98 4.43 2.85 14.82
C TRP A 98 3.79 3.13 13.46
N GLY A 99 4.21 4.21 12.80
CA GLY A 99 3.76 4.53 11.44
C GLY A 99 4.18 3.48 10.41
N LEU A 100 5.40 2.94 10.55
CA LEU A 100 5.90 1.91 9.62
C LEU A 100 5.17 0.59 9.86
N GLN A 101 5.03 0.19 11.14
CA GLN A 101 4.25 -1.00 11.51
C GLN A 101 2.81 -0.94 10.99
N THR A 102 2.19 0.23 11.08
CA THR A 102 0.82 0.44 10.57
C THR A 102 0.76 0.24 9.05
N VAL A 103 1.71 0.82 8.32
CA VAL A 103 1.79 0.68 6.86
C VAL A 103 2.11 -0.76 6.46
N ASP A 104 2.96 -1.48 7.19
CA ASP A 104 3.29 -2.89 6.91
C ASP A 104 2.08 -3.81 7.04
N ILE A 105 1.22 -3.59 8.06
CA ILE A 105 -0.03 -4.35 8.21
C ILE A 105 -0.95 -4.13 7.00
N LEU A 106 -1.08 -2.87 6.56
CA LEU A 106 -1.98 -2.51 5.46
C LEU A 106 -1.46 -2.97 4.10
N THR A 107 -0.17 -2.75 3.81
CA THR A 107 0.47 -3.22 2.59
C THR A 107 0.48 -4.75 2.54
N GLY A 108 0.73 -5.41 3.68
CA GLY A 108 0.59 -6.85 3.82
C GLY A 108 -0.81 -7.35 3.50
N ALA A 109 -1.86 -6.66 3.97
CA ALA A 109 -3.25 -6.99 3.68
C ALA A 109 -3.58 -6.81 2.18
N VAL A 110 -3.19 -5.69 1.58
CA VAL A 110 -3.38 -5.40 0.14
C VAL A 110 -2.65 -6.44 -0.72
N ASN A 111 -1.36 -6.67 -0.47
CA ASN A 111 -0.56 -7.65 -1.21
C ASN A 111 -1.15 -9.06 -1.15
N SER A 112 -1.66 -9.45 0.02
CA SER A 112 -2.27 -10.76 0.23
C SER A 112 -3.60 -10.90 -0.50
N SER A 113 -4.42 -9.85 -0.51
CA SER A 113 -5.66 -9.82 -1.28
C SER A 113 -5.40 -9.86 -2.79
N TYR A 114 -4.37 -9.14 -3.24
CA TYR A 114 -3.93 -9.12 -4.63
C TYR A 114 -3.39 -10.49 -5.07
N GLN A 115 -2.61 -11.16 -4.21
CA GLN A 115 -2.15 -12.53 -4.44
C GLN A 115 -3.32 -13.51 -4.56
N LEU A 116 -4.33 -13.44 -3.68
CA LEU A 116 -5.52 -14.30 -3.75
C LEU A 116 -6.33 -14.05 -5.02
N PHE A 117 -6.35 -12.83 -5.54
CA PHE A 117 -7.03 -12.54 -6.79
C PHE A 117 -6.38 -13.27 -7.98
N PHE A 118 -5.04 -13.19 -8.12
CA PHE A 118 -4.34 -13.89 -9.21
C PHE A 118 -4.16 -15.38 -8.99
N ASN A 119 -4.13 -15.82 -7.73
CA ASN A 119 -4.01 -17.21 -7.35
C ASN A 119 -5.05 -17.55 -6.26
N PRO A 120 -6.31 -17.84 -6.66
CA PRO A 120 -7.38 -18.17 -5.72
C PRO A 120 -7.11 -19.40 -4.85
N SER A 121 -6.22 -20.31 -5.28
CA SER A 121 -5.83 -21.49 -4.51
C SER A 121 -4.67 -21.24 -3.54
N ALA A 122 -4.13 -20.02 -3.48
CA ALA A 122 -3.05 -19.69 -2.56
C ALA A 122 -3.48 -19.92 -1.10
N GLN A 123 -2.65 -20.70 -0.38
CA GLN A 123 -2.89 -20.97 1.03
C GLN A 123 -2.67 -19.70 1.86
N MET A 124 -3.60 -19.45 2.79
CA MET A 124 -3.53 -18.32 3.70
C MET A 124 -4.19 -18.68 5.02
N GLN A 125 -3.53 -18.31 6.12
CA GLN A 125 -4.06 -18.49 7.47
C GLN A 125 -5.44 -17.86 7.61
N LEU A 126 -6.35 -18.55 8.30
CA LEU A 126 -7.73 -18.10 8.47
C LEU A 126 -7.82 -16.72 9.12
N ALA A 127 -7.02 -16.47 10.17
CA ALA A 127 -6.96 -15.17 10.84
C ALA A 127 -6.65 -14.03 9.88
N LYS A 128 -5.72 -14.25 8.94
CA LYS A 128 -5.35 -13.27 7.92
C LYS A 128 -6.48 -13.03 6.93
N LYS A 129 -7.17 -14.09 6.49
CA LYS A 129 -8.36 -13.99 5.61
C LYS A 129 -9.47 -13.17 6.28
N ILE A 130 -9.77 -13.44 7.55
CA ILE A 130 -10.78 -12.70 8.33
C ILE A 130 -10.39 -11.23 8.45
N ALA A 131 -9.15 -10.92 8.81
CA ALA A 131 -8.67 -9.55 8.95
C ALA A 131 -8.78 -8.77 7.64
N ILE A 132 -8.32 -9.35 6.52
CA ILE A 132 -8.42 -8.75 5.19
C ILE A 132 -9.88 -8.51 4.79
N SER A 133 -10.75 -9.50 5.00
CA SER A 133 -12.18 -9.40 4.69
C SER A 133 -12.84 -8.25 5.47
N LYS A 134 -12.59 -8.15 6.78
CA LYS A 134 -13.10 -7.04 7.62
C LYS A 134 -12.55 -5.68 7.16
N MET A 135 -11.26 -5.60 6.80
CA MET A 135 -10.65 -4.39 6.25
C MET A 135 -11.29 -3.98 4.92
N ALA A 136 -11.54 -4.93 4.01
CA ALA A 136 -12.23 -4.67 2.75
C ALA A 136 -13.68 -4.21 2.99
N SER A 137 -14.41 -4.88 3.89
CA SER A 137 -15.80 -4.52 4.20
C SER A 137 -15.91 -3.12 4.79
N LEU A 138 -14.91 -2.67 5.58
CA LEU A 138 -14.85 -1.27 6.06
C LEU A 138 -14.76 -0.25 4.93
N LEU A 139 -14.20 -0.61 3.77
CA LEU A 139 -14.14 0.22 2.57
C LEU A 139 -15.39 0.08 1.68
N GLY A 140 -16.35 -0.76 2.07
CA GLY A 140 -17.50 -1.13 1.25
C GLY A 140 -17.18 -2.19 0.20
N TRP A 141 -16.07 -2.91 0.36
CA TRP A 141 -15.58 -3.88 -0.61
C TRP A 141 -15.60 -5.32 -0.09
N ASP A 142 -15.58 -6.26 -1.01
CA ASP A 142 -15.45 -7.70 -0.81
C ASP A 142 -13.98 -8.17 -0.83
N SER A 143 -13.07 -7.36 -1.36
CA SER A 143 -11.63 -7.64 -1.48
C SER A 143 -10.81 -6.36 -1.43
N LEU A 144 -9.56 -6.41 -0.96
CA LEU A 144 -8.59 -5.31 -1.06
C LEU A 144 -7.78 -5.35 -2.37
N ALA A 145 -8.17 -6.19 -3.33
CA ALA A 145 -7.48 -6.33 -4.61
C ALA A 145 -7.89 -5.28 -5.66
N TYR A 146 -8.79 -4.35 -5.34
CA TYR A 146 -9.27 -3.34 -6.28
C TYR A 146 -8.33 -2.15 -6.40
N ASP A 147 -8.35 -1.53 -7.58
CA ASP A 147 -7.73 -0.24 -7.84
C ASP A 147 -8.63 0.87 -7.28
N THR A 148 -8.05 1.99 -6.88
CA THR A 148 -8.78 3.16 -6.41
C THR A 148 -8.72 4.34 -7.37
N MET A 149 -8.02 4.23 -8.49
CA MET A 149 -7.81 5.41 -9.35
C MET A 149 -9.11 5.89 -10.03
N PRO A 150 -9.53 7.16 -9.89
CA PRO A 150 -8.99 8.21 -9.02
C PRO A 150 -9.67 8.25 -7.64
N ASN A 151 -8.87 8.39 -6.57
CA ASN A 151 -9.33 8.63 -5.20
C ASN A 151 -8.32 9.54 -4.46
N ASN A 152 -8.78 10.21 -3.40
CA ASN A 152 -8.01 11.24 -2.70
C ASN A 152 -7.31 10.73 -1.44
N ASP A 153 -7.98 9.93 -0.60
CA ASP A 153 -7.50 9.64 0.77
C ASP A 153 -7.04 8.20 0.99
N PHE A 154 -7.72 7.22 0.37
CA PHE A 154 -7.30 5.82 0.41
C PHE A 154 -7.03 5.35 -1.01
N ASN A 155 -5.77 5.00 -1.26
CA ASN A 155 -5.23 4.74 -2.59
C ASN A 155 -4.54 3.38 -2.67
N ILE A 156 -5.01 2.53 -3.58
CA ILE A 156 -4.32 1.33 -4.06
C ILE A 156 -4.24 1.48 -5.57
N TRP A 157 -3.05 1.75 -6.10
CA TRP A 157 -2.84 1.90 -7.54
C TRP A 157 -2.22 0.64 -8.11
N HIS A 158 -2.81 0.11 -9.17
CA HIS A 158 -2.24 -1.06 -9.84
C HIS A 158 -1.13 -0.65 -10.81
N PHE A 159 -0.05 -1.42 -10.76
CA PHE A 159 1.15 -1.20 -11.56
C PHE A 159 1.65 -2.55 -12.13
N PRO A 160 2.15 -2.61 -13.38
CA PRO A 160 2.34 -1.50 -14.30
C PRO A 160 1.02 -1.05 -14.97
N LEU A 161 1.07 -0.07 -15.88
CA LEU A 161 -0.13 0.53 -16.48
C LEU A 161 -1.04 -0.51 -17.14
N GLU A 162 -0.45 -1.56 -17.68
CA GLU A 162 -1.10 -2.69 -18.35
C GLU A 162 -1.99 -3.51 -17.40
N THR A 163 -1.80 -3.39 -16.08
CA THR A 163 -2.59 -4.09 -15.06
C THR A 163 -3.51 -3.16 -14.29
N ARG A 164 -3.62 -1.90 -14.72
CA ARG A 164 -4.51 -0.91 -14.12
C ARG A 164 -5.95 -1.40 -14.10
N ALA A 165 -6.66 -1.17 -13.00
CA ALA A 165 -8.06 -1.56 -12.84
C ALA A 165 -8.35 -3.06 -13.05
N ILE A 166 -7.36 -3.96 -12.93
CA ILE A 166 -7.60 -5.41 -12.89
C ILE A 166 -7.54 -5.86 -11.42
N PRO A 167 -8.63 -6.38 -10.82
CA PRO A 167 -9.91 -6.76 -11.43
C PRO A 167 -10.88 -5.62 -11.77
N ALA A 168 -10.89 -4.55 -10.98
CA ALA A 168 -11.73 -3.39 -11.22
C ALA A 168 -11.17 -2.16 -10.49
N THR A 169 -11.70 -0.98 -10.82
CA THR A 169 -11.60 0.20 -9.96
C THR A 169 -12.82 0.28 -9.06
N LYS A 170 -12.63 0.50 -7.75
CA LYS A 170 -13.72 0.77 -6.80
C LYS A 170 -13.48 2.08 -6.05
N GLN A 171 -14.56 2.83 -5.90
CA GLN A 171 -14.60 3.97 -4.99
C GLN A 171 -14.72 3.47 -3.55
N VAL A 172 -14.14 4.21 -2.61
CA VAL A 172 -14.25 3.89 -1.18
C VAL A 172 -15.59 4.41 -0.69
N ILE A 173 -16.43 3.50 -0.21
CA ILE A 173 -17.73 3.80 0.39
C ILE A 173 -17.68 3.22 1.81
N PRO A 174 -17.21 3.99 2.81
CA PRO A 174 -16.95 3.46 4.13
C PRO A 174 -18.19 2.82 4.77
N ASN A 175 -18.03 1.62 5.32
CA ASN A 175 -19.08 0.96 6.10
C ASN A 175 -18.64 0.84 7.58
N PHE A 176 -19.02 1.82 8.39
CA PHE A 176 -18.67 1.86 9.81
C PHE A 176 -19.51 0.93 10.70
N SER A 177 -20.51 0.23 10.14
CA SER A 177 -21.25 -0.80 10.89
C SER A 177 -20.40 -2.05 11.15
N ILE A 178 -19.29 -2.23 10.42
CA ILE A 178 -18.39 -3.38 10.58
C ILE A 178 -17.72 -3.31 11.95
N THR A 179 -18.04 -4.28 12.80
CA THR A 179 -17.47 -4.46 14.13
C THR A 179 -16.20 -5.29 14.11
N ASN A 180 -15.36 -5.08 15.13
CA ASN A 180 -14.25 -5.96 15.44
C ASN A 180 -14.75 -7.37 15.75
N ILE A 181 -13.88 -8.36 15.54
CA ILE A 181 -14.19 -9.75 15.85
C ILE A 181 -13.92 -10.04 17.32
N SER A 182 -14.85 -10.68 18.02
CA SER A 182 -14.63 -11.21 19.36
C SER A 182 -13.80 -12.50 19.31
N ARG A 183 -13.27 -12.93 20.47
CA ARG A 183 -12.54 -14.19 20.54
C ARG A 183 -13.46 -15.38 20.21
N GLU A 184 -14.68 -15.36 20.71
CA GLU A 184 -15.70 -16.40 20.51
C GLU A 184 -16.08 -16.51 19.03
N GLU A 185 -16.26 -15.38 18.34
CA GLU A 185 -16.52 -15.35 16.90
C GLU A 185 -15.33 -15.93 16.12
N PHE A 186 -14.09 -15.59 16.49
CA PHE A 186 -12.90 -16.15 15.85
C PHE A 186 -12.80 -17.66 16.04
N GLU A 187 -13.04 -18.16 17.26
CA GLU A 187 -13.06 -19.58 17.57
C GLU A 187 -14.18 -20.33 16.82
N TYR A 188 -15.33 -19.68 16.60
CA TYR A 188 -16.39 -20.22 15.74
C TYR A 188 -15.94 -20.37 14.28
N TYR A 189 -15.32 -19.33 13.70
CA TYR A 189 -14.78 -19.43 12.33
C TYR A 189 -13.74 -20.55 12.19
N MET A 190 -12.89 -20.72 13.20
CA MET A 190 -11.89 -21.79 13.24
C MET A 190 -12.52 -23.20 13.26
N ARG A 191 -13.73 -23.36 13.79
CA ARG A 191 -14.42 -24.66 13.83
C ARG A 191 -15.06 -25.02 12.49
N ILE A 192 -15.67 -24.05 11.81
CA ILE A 192 -16.41 -24.29 10.55
C ILE A 192 -15.51 -24.34 9.30
N ASN A 193 -14.25 -23.91 9.41
CA ASN A 193 -13.25 -23.93 8.33
C ASN A 193 -12.17 -25.01 8.51
N LYS A 194 -12.40 -25.98 9.41
CA LYS A 194 -11.62 -27.21 9.51
C LYS A 194 -12.21 -28.28 8.59
#